data_AF-A0AA41MI00-F1
#
_entry.id   AF-A0AA41MI00-F1
#
_cell.length_a   1.000
_cell.length_b   1.000
_cell.length_c   1.000
_cell.angle_alpha   90.00
_cell.angle_beta   90.00
_cell.angle_gamma   90.00
#
_symmetry.space_group_name_H-M   'P 1'
#
loop_
_entity.id
_entity.type
_entity.pdbx_description
1 polymer ?
#
loop_
_entity_poly.entity_id
_entity_poly.type
_entity_poly.pdbx_seq_one_letter_code
_entity_poly.pdbx_strand_id
1 'polypeptide(L)'
;MDHPSMCILSSCCKISDILTEGITIVEDINKWRDHIPSLEAIYLLSPTEKSVQALITDFCGTPTFTYKAAHIFFTDTCPEPLFSELGHSCLAKVVKMLKEIHFAFLPYEAQVFSLDVPHSTYNFYCPFRAGERAWQLKALAQKIAMLCATLQEYPPSATTKADTPSLGEGPEKTYSQLLIVDRAADPVSPLLHKLMLKAMAYDLLDIEQDTYRVTELLTFCESKSLITDKANIKDLSHILKKMMQYQKELNKYSTHLHLTDDCMKHFKGYVEKLCVVEQDLAMGSDAEDEKIKDAMKLIPVLLDAAVPPYDKIWVLLLYIFLRNGVSEENLAKPIQHANVQAYSSLIQNLEQLGGTVNNPGGSGTSSQLEQRKRRESTY
;
A
#
# COMPACT_ATOMS: atom_id res chain seq x y z
N MET A 1 -21.98 -4.15 1.51
CA MET A 1 -20.58 -4.57 1.75
C MET A 1 -20.05 -3.82 2.95
N ASP A 2 -19.00 -4.31 3.62
CA ASP A 2 -18.26 -3.52 4.62
C ASP A 2 -17.06 -2.83 3.97
N HIS A 3 -16.41 -1.93 4.73
CA HIS A 3 -15.29 -1.13 4.21
C HIS A 3 -14.14 -1.98 3.63
N PRO A 4 -13.63 -3.01 4.32
CA PRO A 4 -12.57 -3.86 3.76
C PRO A 4 -13.01 -4.56 2.46
N SER A 5 -14.22 -5.11 2.42
CA SER A 5 -14.74 -5.78 1.22
C SER A 5 -14.91 -4.82 0.04
N MET A 6 -15.32 -3.58 0.31
CA MET A 6 -15.38 -2.53 -0.71
C MET A 6 -14.00 -2.21 -1.27
N CYS A 7 -12.97 -2.07 -0.43
CA CYS A 7 -11.60 -1.83 -0.88
C CYS A 7 -11.06 -2.98 -1.74
N ILE A 8 -11.33 -4.22 -1.33
CA ILE A 8 -10.97 -5.42 -2.10
C ILE A 8 -11.62 -5.38 -3.49
N LEU A 9 -12.92 -5.13 -3.55
CA LEU A 9 -13.66 -5.14 -4.82
C LEU A 9 -13.29 -3.96 -5.72
N SER A 10 -13.11 -2.76 -5.16
CA SER A 10 -12.71 -1.58 -5.94
C SER A 10 -11.30 -1.68 -6.51
N SER A 11 -10.46 -2.56 -5.94
CA SER A 11 -9.10 -2.83 -6.44
C SER A 11 -9.11 -3.67 -7.73
N CYS A 12 -10.10 -4.53 -7.94
CA CYS A 12 -10.14 -5.45 -9.09
C CYS A 12 -11.29 -5.22 -10.08
N CYS A 13 -12.38 -4.56 -9.66
CA CYS A 13 -13.58 -4.35 -10.47
C CYS A 13 -14.01 -2.88 -10.45
N LYS A 14 -14.44 -2.36 -11.60
CA LYS A 14 -15.13 -1.06 -11.63
C LYS A 14 -16.59 -1.26 -11.27
N ILE A 15 -17.19 -0.23 -10.69
CA ILE A 15 -18.62 -0.27 -10.37
C ILE A 15 -19.48 -0.48 -11.62
N SER A 16 -19.04 0.01 -12.79
CA SER A 16 -19.71 -0.23 -14.06
C SER A 16 -19.82 -1.72 -14.39
N ASP A 17 -18.79 -2.49 -14.09
CA ASP A 17 -18.67 -3.90 -14.44
C ASP A 17 -19.61 -4.74 -13.56
N ILE A 18 -19.79 -4.31 -12.32
CA ILE A 18 -20.70 -4.91 -11.34
C ILE A 18 -22.16 -4.61 -11.72
N LEU A 19 -22.45 -3.36 -12.12
CA LEU A 19 -23.79 -2.95 -12.51
C LEU A 19 -24.28 -3.65 -13.79
N THR A 20 -23.38 -3.99 -14.72
CA THR A 20 -23.74 -4.74 -15.93
C THR A 20 -24.16 -6.19 -15.66
N GLU A 21 -23.75 -6.75 -14.52
CA GLU A 21 -24.07 -8.13 -14.12
C GLU A 21 -25.33 -8.24 -13.25
N GLY A 22 -26.21 -7.23 -13.32
CA GLY A 22 -27.53 -7.27 -12.68
C GLY A 22 -27.57 -6.79 -11.23
N ILE A 23 -26.46 -6.28 -10.70
CA ILE A 23 -26.45 -5.55 -9.42
C ILE A 23 -26.96 -4.13 -9.67
N THR A 24 -27.93 -3.68 -8.89
CA THR A 24 -28.55 -2.36 -9.08
C THR A 24 -27.92 -1.27 -8.21
N ILE A 25 -27.56 -1.61 -6.97
CA ILE A 25 -27.09 -0.67 -5.95
C ILE A 25 -25.99 -1.36 -5.13
N VAL A 26 -24.93 -0.62 -4.80
CA VAL A 26 -23.86 -1.04 -3.90
C VAL A 26 -23.89 -0.14 -2.67
N GLU A 27 -24.04 -0.72 -1.48
CA GLU A 27 -24.20 0.02 -0.23
C GLU A 27 -23.21 -0.43 0.86
N ASP A 28 -22.87 0.48 1.77
CA ASP A 28 -22.09 0.20 2.98
C ASP A 28 -23.02 -0.30 4.09
N ILE A 29 -22.75 -1.50 4.61
CA ILE A 29 -23.57 -2.13 5.65
C ILE A 29 -23.61 -1.30 6.95
N ASN A 30 -22.57 -0.51 7.21
CA ASN A 30 -22.43 0.30 8.43
C ASN A 30 -23.07 1.68 8.31
N LYS A 31 -23.61 2.03 7.14
CA LYS A 31 -24.32 3.28 6.91
C LYS A 31 -25.82 3.04 6.85
N TRP A 32 -26.56 4.14 6.99
CA TRP A 32 -28.00 4.13 6.79
C TRP A 32 -28.33 3.81 5.32
N ARG A 33 -29.34 2.95 5.11
CA ARG A 33 -29.73 2.38 3.82
C ARG A 33 -31.25 2.32 3.71
N ASP A 34 -31.74 2.33 2.47
CA ASP A 34 -33.17 2.24 2.18
C ASP A 34 -33.71 0.81 2.35
N HIS A 35 -34.97 0.70 2.74
CA HIS A 35 -35.68 -0.56 2.91
C HIS A 35 -36.26 -1.05 1.58
N ILE A 36 -35.71 -2.12 1.00
CA ILE A 36 -36.07 -2.61 -0.34
C ILE A 36 -36.46 -4.11 -0.31
N PRO A 37 -37.66 -4.44 0.21
CA PRO A 37 -38.08 -5.82 0.46
C PRO A 37 -38.40 -6.61 -0.81
N SER A 38 -38.43 -5.96 -1.98
CA SER A 38 -38.64 -6.60 -3.29
C SER A 38 -37.38 -7.25 -3.85
N LEU A 39 -36.19 -6.83 -3.40
CA LEU A 39 -34.89 -7.29 -3.90
C LEU A 39 -34.22 -8.27 -2.95
N GLU A 40 -33.35 -9.12 -3.48
CA GLU A 40 -32.45 -9.97 -2.71
C GLU A 40 -31.11 -9.26 -2.55
N ALA A 41 -30.45 -9.44 -1.41
CA ALA A 41 -29.18 -8.78 -1.10
C ALA A 41 -28.01 -9.76 -1.16
N ILE A 42 -26.91 -9.31 -1.77
CA ILE A 42 -25.62 -9.99 -1.75
C ILE A 42 -24.73 -9.27 -0.72
N TYR A 43 -24.33 -10.00 0.31
CA TYR A 43 -23.48 -9.52 1.38
C TYR A 43 -22.06 -10.05 1.20
N LEU A 44 -21.16 -9.22 0.65
CA LEU A 44 -19.72 -9.45 0.73
C LEU A 44 -19.18 -8.72 1.97
N LEU A 45 -18.75 -9.48 2.99
CA LEU A 45 -18.43 -8.98 4.32
C LEU A 45 -17.19 -9.66 4.91
N SER A 46 -16.46 -8.93 5.74
CA SER A 46 -15.50 -9.52 6.68
C SER A 46 -16.25 -10.08 7.90
N PRO A 47 -15.88 -11.27 8.41
CA PRO A 47 -16.56 -11.91 9.52
C PRO A 47 -16.19 -11.26 10.87
N THR A 48 -16.60 -10.00 11.04
CA THR A 48 -16.41 -9.22 12.27
C THR A 48 -17.72 -9.09 13.03
N GLU A 49 -17.66 -8.92 14.35
CA GLU A 49 -18.84 -8.67 15.19
C GLU A 49 -19.71 -7.55 14.61
N LYS A 50 -19.10 -6.42 14.21
CA LYS A 50 -19.81 -5.28 13.65
C LYS A 50 -20.56 -5.63 12.35
N SER A 51 -19.90 -6.30 11.41
CA SER A 51 -20.53 -6.68 10.14
C SER A 51 -21.64 -7.72 10.34
N VAL A 52 -21.43 -8.70 11.23
CA VAL A 52 -22.41 -9.75 11.56
C VAL A 52 -23.64 -9.18 12.25
N GLN A 53 -23.46 -8.29 13.22
CA GLN A 53 -24.58 -7.64 13.91
C GLN A 53 -25.39 -6.75 12.99
N ALA A 54 -24.73 -5.98 12.11
CA ALA A 54 -25.42 -5.15 11.13
C ALA A 54 -26.23 -6.01 10.14
N LEU A 55 -25.65 -7.14 9.70
CA LEU A 55 -26.34 -8.13 8.87
C LEU A 55 -27.57 -8.71 9.57
N ILE A 56 -27.45 -9.11 10.84
CA ILE A 56 -28.59 -9.62 11.62
C ILE A 56 -29.68 -8.54 11.75
N THR A 57 -29.28 -7.29 11.98
CA THR A 57 -30.19 -6.15 12.16
C THR A 57 -31.07 -5.92 10.92
N ASP A 58 -30.54 -6.09 9.70
CA ASP A 58 -31.32 -5.97 8.45
C ASP A 58 -32.53 -6.93 8.40
N PHE A 59 -32.52 -8.01 9.18
CA PHE A 59 -33.54 -9.06 9.21
C PHE A 59 -34.18 -9.26 10.60
N CYS A 60 -34.10 -8.26 11.48
CA CYS A 60 -34.78 -8.25 12.77
C CYS A 60 -36.13 -7.51 12.76
N GLY A 61 -36.39 -6.65 11.76
CA GLY A 61 -37.58 -5.79 11.70
C GLY A 61 -38.89 -6.49 11.29
N THR A 62 -40.00 -6.06 11.89
CA THR A 62 -41.39 -6.41 11.48
C THR A 62 -42.08 -5.14 10.93
N PRO A 63 -42.98 -5.22 9.92
CA PRO A 63 -43.61 -6.42 9.34
C PRO A 63 -42.83 -7.08 8.18
N THR A 64 -41.79 -6.42 7.64
CA THR A 64 -40.96 -6.95 6.55
C THR A 64 -39.50 -6.69 6.83
N PHE A 65 -38.61 -7.59 6.40
CA PHE A 65 -37.17 -7.41 6.44
C PHE A 65 -36.69 -6.41 5.37
N THR A 66 -35.48 -5.88 5.57
CA THR A 66 -34.84 -4.88 4.66
C THR A 66 -34.75 -5.38 3.24
N TYR A 67 -34.46 -6.67 3.08
CA TYR A 67 -34.39 -7.35 1.79
C TYR A 67 -35.17 -8.66 1.85
N LYS A 68 -35.54 -9.18 0.68
CA LYS A 68 -36.31 -10.42 0.53
C LYS A 68 -35.57 -11.66 1.01
N ALA A 69 -34.26 -11.72 0.74
CA ALA A 69 -33.39 -12.85 1.05
C ALA A 69 -31.93 -12.38 1.12
N ALA A 70 -31.07 -13.18 1.76
CA ALA A 70 -29.65 -12.89 1.90
C ALA A 70 -28.78 -13.96 1.21
N HIS A 71 -27.80 -13.51 0.43
CA HIS A 71 -26.69 -14.30 -0.09
C HIS A 71 -25.40 -13.81 0.57
N ILE A 72 -24.86 -14.58 1.51
CA ILE A 72 -23.75 -14.18 2.35
C ILE A 72 -22.44 -14.78 1.83
N PHE A 73 -21.46 -13.92 1.67
CA PHE A 73 -20.11 -14.25 1.24
C PHE A 73 -19.12 -13.62 2.22
N PHE A 74 -18.49 -14.44 3.06
CA PHE A 74 -17.44 -13.99 3.95
C PHE A 74 -16.09 -13.94 3.22
N THR A 75 -15.34 -12.85 3.44
CA THR A 75 -13.99 -12.68 2.87
C THR A 75 -12.97 -13.60 3.53
N ASP A 76 -13.22 -14.05 4.76
CA ASP A 76 -12.37 -14.95 5.54
C ASP A 76 -13.22 -15.99 6.29
N THR A 77 -12.57 -16.93 6.97
CA THR A 77 -13.25 -17.94 7.80
C THR A 77 -14.03 -17.28 8.94
N CYS A 78 -15.31 -17.61 9.04
CA CYS A 78 -16.19 -17.06 10.07
C CYS A 78 -15.92 -17.75 11.43
N PRO A 79 -15.57 -17.00 12.49
CA PRO A 79 -15.41 -17.59 13.82
C PRO A 79 -16.71 -18.28 14.30
N GLU A 80 -16.57 -19.47 14.90
CA GLU A 80 -17.70 -20.26 15.44
C GLU A 80 -18.68 -19.45 16.32
N PRO A 81 -18.24 -18.54 17.22
CA PRO A 81 -19.18 -17.74 18.00
C PRO A 81 -20.12 -16.89 17.13
N LEU A 82 -19.58 -16.26 16.08
CA LEU A 82 -20.34 -15.41 15.16
C LEU A 82 -21.22 -16.26 14.24
N PHE A 83 -20.72 -17.41 13.80
CA PHE A 83 -21.49 -18.35 13.00
C PHE A 83 -22.70 -18.89 13.77
N SER A 84 -22.51 -19.24 15.05
CA SER A 84 -23.59 -19.64 15.95
C SER A 84 -24.61 -18.52 16.14
N GLU A 85 -24.17 -17.28 16.35
CA GLU A 85 -25.06 -16.12 16.48
C GLU A 85 -25.97 -15.95 15.25
N LEU A 86 -25.40 -16.05 14.05
CA LEU A 86 -26.16 -16.02 12.79
C LEU A 86 -27.21 -17.14 12.74
N GLY A 87 -26.84 -18.36 13.14
CA GLY A 87 -27.73 -19.52 13.14
C GLY A 87 -28.93 -19.41 14.09
N HIS A 88 -28.78 -18.70 15.22
CA HIS A 88 -29.87 -18.48 16.18
C HIS A 88 -30.77 -17.29 15.81
N SER A 89 -30.37 -16.47 14.84
CA SER A 89 -31.10 -15.26 14.44
C SER A 89 -32.23 -15.53 13.43
N CYS A 90 -33.13 -14.56 13.25
CA CYS A 90 -34.21 -14.65 12.25
C CYS A 90 -33.70 -14.71 10.80
N LEU A 91 -32.50 -14.18 10.56
CA LEU A 91 -31.81 -14.22 9.28
C LEU A 91 -31.66 -15.65 8.74
N ALA A 92 -31.43 -16.65 9.60
CA ALA A 92 -31.22 -18.03 9.18
C ALA A 92 -32.35 -18.60 8.29
N LYS A 93 -33.58 -18.06 8.43
CA LYS A 93 -34.75 -18.48 7.64
C LYS A 93 -34.76 -17.93 6.20
N VAL A 94 -34.00 -16.87 5.94
CA VAL A 94 -33.99 -16.14 4.66
C VAL A 94 -32.65 -16.16 3.95
N VAL A 95 -31.63 -16.77 4.56
CA VAL A 95 -30.33 -17.04 3.92
C VAL A 95 -30.52 -18.12 2.86
N LYS A 96 -30.15 -17.78 1.62
CA LYS A 96 -30.16 -18.74 0.49
C LYS A 96 -28.79 -19.33 0.22
N MET A 97 -27.75 -18.58 0.50
CA MET A 97 -26.37 -18.98 0.29
C MET A 97 -25.51 -18.40 1.40
N LEU A 98 -24.60 -19.21 1.94
CA LEU A 98 -23.52 -18.78 2.81
C LEU A 98 -22.24 -19.46 2.33
N LYS A 99 -21.25 -18.67 1.93
CA LYS A 99 -19.94 -19.16 1.48
C LYS A 99 -18.82 -18.34 2.06
N GLU A 100 -17.67 -18.99 2.27
CA GLU A 100 -16.41 -18.32 2.55
C GLU A 100 -15.61 -18.29 1.24
N ILE A 101 -15.20 -17.09 0.79
CA ILE A 101 -14.46 -16.92 -0.46
C ILE A 101 -12.94 -17.07 -0.23
N HIS A 102 -12.50 -16.91 1.02
CA HIS A 102 -11.09 -16.90 1.42
C HIS A 102 -10.26 -15.92 0.57
N PHE A 103 -10.73 -14.68 0.50
CA PHE A 103 -10.09 -13.58 -0.23
C PHE A 103 -9.94 -12.37 0.70
N ALA A 104 -8.81 -12.30 1.42
CA ALA A 104 -8.53 -11.31 2.46
C ALA A 104 -7.21 -10.54 2.24
N PHE A 105 -6.90 -10.22 0.98
CA PHE A 105 -5.78 -9.36 0.57
C PHE A 105 -6.23 -8.36 -0.51
N LEU A 106 -5.50 -7.26 -0.65
CA LEU A 106 -5.74 -6.24 -1.65
C LEU A 106 -4.82 -6.48 -2.87
N PRO A 107 -5.36 -6.78 -4.07
CA PRO A 107 -4.59 -6.80 -5.30
C PRO A 107 -4.31 -5.36 -5.75
N TYR A 108 -3.27 -4.76 -5.17
CA TYR A 108 -2.95 -3.34 -5.33
C TYR A 108 -2.47 -3.00 -6.75
N GLU A 109 -1.69 -3.89 -7.37
CA GLU A 109 -1.32 -3.84 -8.79
C GLU A 109 -1.31 -5.27 -9.36
N ALA A 110 -1.08 -5.39 -10.67
CA ALA A 110 -0.98 -6.69 -11.34
C ALA A 110 0.07 -7.64 -10.73
N GLN A 111 1.10 -7.09 -10.06
CA GLN A 111 2.19 -7.85 -9.44
C GLN A 111 2.45 -7.43 -7.98
N VAL A 112 1.57 -6.64 -7.37
CA VAL A 112 1.72 -6.14 -6.01
C VAL A 112 0.45 -6.41 -5.23
N PHE A 113 0.59 -7.00 -4.05
CA PHE A 113 -0.52 -7.19 -3.13
C PHE A 113 -0.20 -6.55 -1.77
N SER A 114 -1.24 -6.20 -1.03
CA SER A 114 -1.15 -5.71 0.35
C SER A 114 -2.06 -6.54 1.25
N LEU A 115 -1.62 -6.80 2.48
CA LEU A 115 -2.46 -7.43 3.51
C LEU A 115 -3.30 -6.42 4.30
N ASP A 116 -3.09 -5.13 4.03
CA ASP A 116 -3.74 -3.98 4.66
C ASP A 116 -3.67 -4.00 6.20
N VAL A 117 -2.45 -4.19 6.72
CA VAL A 117 -2.19 -4.22 8.18
C VAL A 117 -1.11 -3.17 8.52
N PRO A 118 -1.43 -1.86 8.47
CA PRO A 118 -0.44 -0.79 8.62
C PRO A 118 0.28 -0.80 9.99
N HIS A 119 -0.36 -1.30 11.03
CA HIS A 119 0.23 -1.39 12.38
C HIS A 119 1.12 -2.62 12.59
N SER A 120 1.24 -3.50 11.60
CA SER A 120 2.01 -4.74 11.73
C SER A 120 3.49 -4.50 12.02
N THR A 121 4.11 -3.55 11.31
CA THR A 121 5.50 -3.14 11.57
C THR A 121 5.70 -2.75 13.03
N TYR A 122 4.84 -1.87 13.56
CA TYR A 122 4.93 -1.47 14.97
C TYR A 122 4.78 -2.68 15.92
N ASN A 123 3.80 -3.54 15.70
CA ASN A 123 3.57 -4.69 16.58
C ASN A 123 4.72 -5.72 16.55
N PHE A 124 5.40 -5.89 15.41
CA PHE A 124 6.52 -6.82 15.29
C PHE A 124 7.80 -6.33 15.96
N TYR A 125 8.13 -5.04 15.82
CA TYR A 125 9.38 -4.48 16.31
C TYR A 125 9.24 -3.81 17.69
N CYS A 126 8.03 -3.45 18.14
CA CYS A 126 7.84 -2.85 19.45
C CYS A 126 8.07 -3.87 20.58
N PRO A 127 9.01 -3.63 21.52
CA PRO A 127 9.29 -4.58 22.60
C PRO A 127 8.09 -4.78 23.55
N PHE A 128 7.24 -3.77 23.69
CA PHE A 128 6.04 -3.82 24.53
C PHE A 128 4.91 -4.68 23.95
N ARG A 129 4.98 -5.04 22.66
CA ARG A 129 3.98 -5.88 21.96
C ARG A 129 4.42 -7.33 21.80
N ALA A 130 5.46 -7.74 22.53
CA ALA A 130 6.10 -9.03 22.36
C ALA A 130 5.14 -10.23 22.40
N GLY A 131 4.11 -10.19 23.27
CA GLY A 131 3.12 -11.25 23.43
C GLY A 131 2.10 -11.36 22.28
N GLU A 132 1.87 -10.29 21.52
CA GLU A 132 0.89 -10.27 20.41
C GLU A 132 1.49 -10.77 19.09
N ARG A 133 2.84 -10.79 18.98
CA ARG A 133 3.57 -11.11 17.74
C ARG A 133 3.21 -12.48 17.16
N ALA A 134 3.16 -13.50 18.00
CA ALA A 134 2.89 -14.87 17.55
C ALA A 134 1.49 -15.00 16.93
N TRP A 135 0.49 -14.37 17.55
CA TRP A 135 -0.87 -14.35 17.03
C TRP A 135 -0.94 -13.60 15.71
N GLN A 136 -0.32 -12.42 15.63
CA GLN A 136 -0.32 -11.61 14.42
C GLN A 136 0.41 -12.29 13.25
N LEU A 137 1.54 -12.95 13.52
CA LEU A 137 2.26 -13.71 12.51
C LEU A 137 1.41 -14.85 11.93
N LYS A 138 0.65 -15.55 12.79
CA LYS A 138 -0.29 -16.59 12.34
C LYS A 138 -1.39 -16.00 11.45
N ALA A 139 -1.98 -14.87 11.85
CA ALA A 139 -3.00 -14.19 11.06
C ALA A 139 -2.47 -13.73 9.69
N LEU A 140 -1.26 -13.16 9.63
CA LEU A 140 -0.63 -12.79 8.35
C LEU A 140 -0.31 -14.02 7.49
N ALA A 141 0.19 -15.10 8.08
CA ALA A 141 0.49 -16.33 7.37
C ALA A 141 -0.77 -16.93 6.72
N GLN A 142 -1.91 -16.88 7.40
CA GLN A 142 -3.20 -17.30 6.83
C GLN A 142 -3.58 -16.46 5.60
N LYS A 143 -3.47 -15.13 5.69
CA LYS A 143 -3.75 -14.25 4.54
C LYS A 143 -2.80 -14.50 3.35
N ILE A 144 -1.51 -14.78 3.62
CA ILE A 144 -0.56 -15.14 2.57
C ILE A 144 -0.92 -16.50 1.95
N ALA A 145 -1.36 -17.47 2.76
CA ALA A 145 -1.84 -18.75 2.24
C ALA A 145 -3.07 -18.60 1.35
N MET A 146 -3.99 -17.68 1.67
CA MET A 146 -5.15 -17.35 0.83
C MET A 146 -4.75 -16.78 -0.53
N LEU A 147 -3.70 -15.95 -0.59
CA LEU A 147 -3.11 -15.50 -1.86
C LEU A 147 -2.59 -16.68 -2.67
N CYS A 148 -1.80 -17.58 -2.06
CA CYS A 148 -1.29 -18.78 -2.74
C CYS A 148 -2.44 -19.66 -3.27
N ALA A 149 -3.48 -19.86 -2.47
CA ALA A 149 -4.67 -20.61 -2.87
C ALA A 149 -5.38 -19.95 -4.07
N THR A 150 -5.52 -18.62 -4.06
CA THR A 150 -6.13 -17.85 -5.15
C THR A 150 -5.34 -17.99 -6.46
N LEU A 151 -4.01 -17.98 -6.38
CA LEU A 151 -3.11 -18.20 -7.52
C LEU A 151 -2.99 -19.67 -7.92
N GLN A 152 -3.57 -20.58 -7.13
CA GLN A 152 -3.40 -22.03 -7.25
C GLN A 152 -1.91 -22.46 -7.22
N GLU A 153 -1.12 -21.81 -6.36
CA GLU A 153 0.33 -22.03 -6.19
C GLU A 153 0.62 -22.74 -4.85
N TYR A 154 1.64 -23.60 -4.82
CA TYR A 154 2.11 -24.25 -3.60
C TYR A 154 3.64 -24.12 -3.43
N PRO A 155 4.13 -22.99 -2.90
CA PRO A 155 5.55 -22.83 -2.66
C PRO A 155 6.01 -23.75 -1.51
N PRO A 156 7.21 -24.34 -1.58
CA PRO A 156 7.68 -25.36 -0.63
C PRO A 156 7.84 -24.89 0.82
N SER A 157 7.80 -23.58 1.10
CA SER A 157 7.82 -22.99 2.44
C SER A 157 6.44 -22.95 3.14
N ALA A 158 5.34 -23.25 2.45
CA ALA A 158 4.01 -23.34 3.05
C ALA A 158 3.84 -24.67 3.82
N THR A 159 3.46 -24.61 5.09
CA THR A 159 3.38 -25.76 6.01
C THR A 159 2.07 -26.56 5.92
N THR A 160 1.19 -26.27 4.97
CA THR A 160 -0.17 -26.85 4.90
C THR A 160 -0.44 -27.59 3.59
N LYS A 161 0.26 -28.72 3.35
CA LYS A 161 -0.08 -29.66 2.25
C LYS A 161 -1.30 -30.52 2.57
N ALA A 162 -1.80 -30.49 3.81
CA ALA A 162 -2.73 -31.49 4.30
C ALA A 162 -4.16 -31.33 3.76
N ASP A 163 -4.60 -30.12 3.40
CA ASP A 163 -6.03 -29.84 3.22
C ASP A 163 -6.49 -29.66 1.76
N THR A 164 -5.59 -29.57 0.77
CA THR A 164 -5.96 -29.46 -0.65
C THR A 164 -4.97 -30.18 -1.59
N PRO A 165 -5.28 -31.43 -2.04
CA PRO A 165 -4.33 -32.25 -2.79
C PRO A 165 -4.03 -31.75 -4.22
N SER A 166 -4.81 -30.83 -4.77
CA SER A 166 -4.66 -30.31 -6.15
C SER A 166 -3.86 -28.99 -6.26
N LEU A 167 -3.34 -28.46 -5.14
CA LEU A 167 -2.65 -27.17 -5.12
C LEU A 167 -1.18 -27.31 -5.58
N GLY A 168 -0.77 -26.52 -6.57
CA GLY A 168 0.58 -26.58 -7.15
C GLY A 168 0.80 -27.66 -8.22
N GLU A 169 -0.27 -28.24 -8.79
CA GLU A 169 -0.15 -29.18 -9.91
C GLU A 169 0.08 -28.43 -11.25
N GLY A 170 1.21 -28.73 -11.90
CA GLY A 170 1.59 -28.16 -13.19
C GLY A 170 3.12 -28.08 -13.34
N PRO A 171 3.69 -28.31 -14.53
CA PRO A 171 5.14 -28.42 -14.72
C PRO A 171 5.92 -27.14 -14.40
N GLU A 172 5.28 -25.97 -14.45
CA GLU A 172 5.91 -24.68 -14.12
C GLU A 172 5.72 -24.27 -12.65
N LYS A 173 4.62 -24.71 -12.01
CA LYS A 173 4.26 -24.33 -10.62
C LYS A 173 5.13 -24.99 -9.56
N THR A 174 5.81 -26.08 -9.90
CA THR A 174 6.75 -26.76 -9.00
C THR A 174 7.99 -25.93 -8.66
N TYR A 175 8.30 -24.90 -9.45
CA TYR A 175 9.45 -24.02 -9.24
C TYR A 175 9.11 -22.74 -8.47
N SER A 176 7.83 -22.49 -8.20
CA SER A 176 7.38 -21.32 -7.47
C SER A 176 7.99 -21.27 -6.06
N GLN A 177 8.57 -20.12 -5.69
CA GLN A 177 9.16 -19.89 -4.38
C GLN A 177 8.47 -18.71 -3.71
N LEU A 178 8.17 -18.87 -2.42
CA LEU A 178 7.72 -17.78 -1.56
C LEU A 178 8.85 -17.42 -0.60
N LEU A 179 9.46 -16.27 -0.85
CA LEU A 179 10.50 -15.70 -0.01
C LEU A 179 9.85 -14.74 1.01
N ILE A 180 10.05 -15.03 2.29
CA ILE A 180 9.66 -14.15 3.39
C ILE A 180 10.89 -13.34 3.80
N VAL A 181 10.77 -12.03 3.75
CA VAL A 181 11.87 -11.10 4.04
C VAL A 181 11.44 -10.16 5.16
N ASP A 182 12.31 -10.01 6.16
CA ASP A 182 12.15 -9.02 7.22
C ASP A 182 12.52 -7.63 6.70
N ARG A 183 11.91 -6.56 7.24
CA ARG A 183 12.25 -5.19 6.82
C ARG A 183 13.74 -4.87 7.03
N ALA A 184 14.37 -5.47 8.04
CA ALA A 184 15.79 -5.35 8.34
C ALA A 184 16.72 -5.80 7.20
N ALA A 185 16.23 -6.62 6.26
CA ALA A 185 17.05 -7.12 5.15
C ALA A 185 17.51 -6.02 4.19
N ASP A 186 16.73 -4.94 4.05
CA ASP A 186 17.12 -3.75 3.28
C ASP A 186 16.50 -2.50 3.90
N PRO A 187 17.19 -1.88 4.87
CA PRO A 187 16.72 -0.68 5.52
C PRO A 187 17.11 0.60 4.75
N VAL A 188 17.89 0.48 3.67
CA VAL A 188 18.36 1.62 2.85
C VAL A 188 17.30 1.99 1.81
N SER A 189 16.77 1.02 1.06
CA SER A 189 15.74 1.24 0.03
C SER A 189 14.54 2.11 0.44
N PRO A 190 13.93 1.94 1.63
CA PRO A 190 12.85 2.82 2.10
C PRO A 190 13.22 4.29 2.27
N LEU A 191 14.48 4.59 2.56
CA LEU A 191 14.90 5.94 2.98
C LEU A 191 15.37 6.80 1.81
N LEU A 192 15.49 6.21 0.61
CA LEU A 192 15.98 6.89 -0.57
C LEU A 192 14.84 7.58 -1.31
N HIS A 193 15.04 8.84 -1.64
CA HIS A 193 14.24 9.52 -2.64
C HIS A 193 14.41 8.81 -3.99
N LYS A 194 13.29 8.39 -4.57
CA LYS A 194 13.28 7.64 -5.85
C LYS A 194 12.81 8.54 -6.98
N LEU A 195 13.51 8.48 -8.11
CA LEU A 195 13.22 9.31 -9.28
C LEU A 195 12.31 8.63 -10.33
N MET A 196 11.79 7.44 -10.02
CA MET A 196 10.75 6.82 -10.84
C MET A 196 9.41 7.50 -10.57
N LEU A 197 8.66 7.88 -11.61
CA LEU A 197 7.47 8.73 -11.52
C LEU A 197 6.50 8.34 -10.38
N LYS A 198 6.13 7.06 -10.28
CA LYS A 198 5.22 6.60 -9.21
C LYS A 198 5.84 6.82 -7.82
N ALA A 199 7.06 6.35 -7.60
CA ALA A 199 7.69 6.47 -6.30
C ALA A 199 7.91 7.94 -5.91
N MET A 200 8.39 8.75 -6.86
CA MET A 200 8.60 10.18 -6.69
C MET A 200 7.31 10.93 -6.36
N ALA A 201 6.20 10.59 -7.01
CA ALA A 201 4.92 11.24 -6.78
C ALA A 201 4.38 10.95 -5.37
N TYR A 202 4.45 9.71 -4.90
CA TYR A 202 3.99 9.34 -3.55
C TYR A 202 4.92 9.88 -2.44
N ASP A 203 6.17 10.14 -2.77
CA ASP A 203 7.19 10.66 -1.84
C ASP A 203 7.10 12.19 -1.69
N LEU A 204 6.96 12.90 -2.82
CA LEU A 204 7.05 14.37 -2.85
C LEU A 204 5.71 15.10 -2.85
N LEU A 205 4.62 14.43 -3.24
CA LEU A 205 3.30 15.06 -3.40
C LEU A 205 2.31 14.53 -2.36
N ASP A 206 1.29 15.34 -2.08
CA ASP A 206 0.21 14.98 -1.17
C ASP A 206 -0.80 14.05 -1.86
N ILE A 207 -0.49 12.75 -1.86
CA ILE A 207 -1.35 11.69 -2.39
C ILE A 207 -1.93 10.90 -1.22
N GLU A 208 -3.20 11.17 -0.90
CA GLU A 208 -3.94 10.44 0.13
C GLU A 208 -4.85 9.39 -0.53
N GLN A 209 -4.78 8.13 -0.08
CA GLN A 209 -5.63 7.03 -0.59
C GLN A 209 -5.63 6.94 -2.13
N ASP A 210 -4.44 7.01 -2.73
CA ASP A 210 -4.20 6.98 -4.18
C ASP A 210 -4.91 8.11 -4.97
N THR A 211 -5.33 9.18 -4.29
CA THR A 211 -6.05 10.29 -4.88
C THR A 211 -5.15 11.53 -4.97
N TYR A 212 -4.79 11.90 -6.19
CA TYR A 212 -4.11 13.16 -6.49
C TYR A 212 -5.10 14.21 -6.99
N ARG A 213 -5.07 15.41 -6.40
CA ARG A 213 -5.99 16.51 -6.75
C ARG A 213 -5.28 17.53 -7.64
N VAL A 214 -5.80 17.70 -8.84
CA VAL A 214 -5.34 18.76 -9.76
C VAL A 214 -6.22 19.99 -9.60
N THR A 215 -5.62 21.13 -9.30
CA THR A 215 -6.33 22.40 -9.09
C THR A 215 -6.77 23.09 -10.39
N GLU A 216 -6.08 22.89 -11.51
CA GLU A 216 -6.25 23.71 -12.73
C GLU A 216 -6.68 22.94 -14.00
N LEU A 217 -7.34 21.78 -13.87
CA LEU A 217 -7.62 20.92 -15.03
C LEU A 217 -8.72 21.47 -15.98
N LEU A 218 -9.61 22.34 -15.47
CA LEU A 218 -10.78 22.84 -16.20
C LEU A 218 -10.42 23.79 -17.35
N THR A 219 -9.40 24.63 -17.20
CA THR A 219 -9.03 25.67 -18.18
C THR A 219 -8.42 25.09 -19.47
N PHE A 220 -7.68 23.97 -19.37
CA PHE A 220 -7.08 23.33 -20.54
C PHE A 220 -8.12 22.70 -21.47
N CYS A 221 -9.14 22.04 -20.90
CA CYS A 221 -10.16 21.32 -21.67
C CYS A 221 -11.11 22.27 -22.42
N GLU A 222 -11.46 23.40 -21.80
CA GLU A 222 -12.31 24.43 -22.41
C GLU A 222 -11.66 25.08 -23.64
N SER A 223 -10.34 25.27 -23.62
CA SER A 223 -9.59 25.96 -24.69
C SER A 223 -9.63 25.26 -26.06
N LYS A 224 -9.83 23.94 -26.10
CA LYS A 224 -9.83 23.14 -27.35
C LYS A 224 -11.20 22.76 -27.88
N SER A 225 -12.29 23.05 -27.17
CA SER A 225 -13.66 22.69 -27.61
C SER A 225 -14.20 23.58 -28.74
N LEU A 226 -13.51 24.66 -29.12
CA LEU A 226 -14.03 25.72 -30.00
C LEU A 226 -13.65 25.59 -31.50
N ILE A 227 -13.05 24.48 -31.94
CA ILE A 227 -12.57 24.34 -33.34
C ILE A 227 -13.35 23.25 -34.07
N THR A 228 -14.62 23.45 -34.44
CA THR A 228 -15.29 22.66 -35.50
C THR A 228 -16.56 23.35 -36.07
N ASP A 229 -16.41 24.53 -36.67
CA ASP A 229 -17.55 25.25 -37.29
C ASP A 229 -17.99 24.74 -38.68
N LYS A 230 -17.46 23.62 -39.20
CA LYS A 230 -17.85 23.09 -40.53
C LYS A 230 -17.82 21.56 -40.64
N ALA A 231 -18.68 20.85 -39.91
CA ALA A 231 -18.86 19.40 -40.11
C ALA A 231 -20.33 19.01 -40.33
N ASN A 232 -20.54 18.09 -41.27
CA ASN A 232 -21.83 17.58 -41.73
C ASN A 232 -22.58 16.83 -40.60
N ILE A 233 -23.91 16.92 -40.53
CA ILE A 233 -24.72 16.50 -39.35
C ILE A 233 -24.57 15.01 -38.99
N LYS A 234 -24.32 14.13 -39.98
CA LYS A 234 -24.04 12.69 -39.73
C LYS A 234 -22.62 12.45 -39.23
N ASP A 235 -21.65 13.20 -39.74
CA ASP A 235 -20.27 13.16 -39.26
C ASP A 235 -20.18 13.77 -37.86
N LEU A 236 -21.03 14.74 -37.52
CA LEU A 236 -21.08 15.37 -36.20
C LEU A 236 -21.39 14.37 -35.09
N SER A 237 -22.30 13.40 -35.29
CA SER A 237 -22.57 12.37 -34.28
C SER A 237 -21.36 11.45 -34.05
N HIS A 238 -20.67 11.06 -35.13
CA HIS A 238 -19.46 10.23 -35.04
C HIS A 238 -18.28 11.01 -34.45
N ILE A 239 -18.14 12.28 -34.82
CA ILE A 239 -17.14 13.22 -34.30
C ILE A 239 -17.42 13.52 -32.83
N LEU A 240 -18.65 13.78 -32.41
CA LEU A 240 -19.02 14.01 -31.00
C LEU A 240 -18.71 12.80 -30.12
N LYS A 241 -19.02 11.58 -30.59
CA LYS A 241 -18.69 10.35 -29.85
C LYS A 241 -17.17 10.13 -29.75
N LYS A 242 -16.44 10.34 -30.84
CA LYS A 242 -14.97 10.29 -30.84
C LYS A 242 -14.38 11.41 -30.00
N MET A 243 -14.95 12.60 -30.03
CA MET A 243 -14.52 13.77 -29.27
C MET A 243 -14.67 13.55 -27.78
N MET A 244 -15.77 12.95 -27.30
CA MET A 244 -15.90 12.57 -25.88
C MET A 244 -14.83 11.54 -25.47
N GLN A 245 -14.54 10.56 -26.33
CA GLN A 245 -13.47 9.60 -26.08
C GLN A 245 -12.09 10.28 -26.04
N TYR A 246 -11.81 11.15 -27.01
CA TYR A 246 -10.60 11.97 -27.04
C TYR A 246 -10.50 12.90 -25.83
N GLN A 247 -11.60 13.48 -25.37
CA GLN A 247 -11.64 14.33 -24.18
C GLN A 247 -11.29 13.51 -22.92
N LYS A 248 -11.83 12.29 -22.80
CA LYS A 248 -11.48 11.38 -21.71
C LYS A 248 -9.99 10.99 -21.73
N GLU A 249 -9.43 10.75 -22.92
CA GLU A 249 -8.00 10.47 -23.08
C GLU A 249 -7.14 11.71 -22.78
N LEU A 250 -7.50 12.88 -23.30
CA LEU A 250 -6.83 14.14 -23.02
C LEU A 250 -6.82 14.46 -21.53
N ASN A 251 -7.92 14.22 -20.82
CA ASN A 251 -7.97 14.41 -19.37
C ASN A 251 -6.93 13.54 -18.65
N LYS A 252 -6.75 12.27 -19.06
CA LYS A 252 -5.70 11.40 -18.48
C LYS A 252 -4.29 11.96 -18.72
N TYR A 253 -3.98 12.35 -19.96
CA TYR A 253 -2.67 12.91 -20.28
C TYR A 253 -2.40 14.22 -19.55
N SER A 254 -3.42 15.09 -19.46
CA SER A 254 -3.34 16.35 -18.70
C SER A 254 -3.00 16.08 -17.24
N THR A 255 -3.67 15.12 -16.60
CA THR A 255 -3.37 14.75 -15.21
C THR A 255 -1.92 14.29 -15.04
N HIS A 256 -1.41 13.43 -15.93
CA HIS A 256 -0.02 12.96 -15.87
C HIS A 256 1.00 14.07 -16.12
N LEU A 257 0.69 15.02 -17.00
CA LEU A 257 1.54 16.19 -17.24
C LEU A 257 1.65 17.05 -15.98
N HIS A 258 0.51 17.36 -15.33
CA HIS A 258 0.50 18.11 -14.07
C HIS A 258 1.25 17.37 -12.97
N LEU A 259 1.00 16.06 -12.81
CA LEU A 259 1.68 15.23 -11.82
C LEU A 259 3.21 15.29 -12.01
N THR A 260 3.68 15.19 -13.27
CA THR A 260 5.10 15.23 -13.59
C THR A 260 5.69 16.63 -13.36
N ASP A 261 4.98 17.69 -13.77
CA ASP A 261 5.42 19.07 -13.56
C ASP A 261 5.55 19.39 -12.06
N ASP A 262 4.59 18.97 -11.25
CA ASP A 262 4.63 19.15 -9.79
C ASP A 262 5.77 18.35 -9.15
N CYS A 263 5.97 17.08 -9.53
CA CYS A 263 7.15 16.32 -9.11
C CYS A 263 8.45 17.08 -9.44
N MET A 264 8.58 17.61 -10.66
CA MET A 264 9.77 18.31 -11.10
C MET A 264 9.98 19.66 -10.39
N LYS A 265 8.90 20.35 -9.99
CA LYS A 265 8.99 21.57 -9.17
C LYS A 265 9.58 21.26 -7.79
N HIS A 266 9.10 20.20 -7.13
CA HIS A 266 9.64 19.76 -5.84
C HIS A 266 11.09 19.29 -5.97
N PHE A 267 11.40 18.51 -7.01
CA PHE A 267 12.75 17.98 -7.25
C PHE A 267 13.81 19.05 -7.43
N LYS A 268 13.55 20.05 -8.30
CA LYS A 268 14.45 21.17 -8.57
C LYS A 268 14.69 22.08 -7.35
N GLY A 269 13.99 21.85 -6.25
CA GLY A 269 14.22 22.50 -4.96
C GLY A 269 15.42 21.89 -4.23
N TYR A 270 15.22 21.50 -2.97
CA TYR A 270 16.28 20.94 -2.14
C TYR A 270 16.55 19.45 -2.43
N VAL A 271 15.57 18.74 -3.01
CA VAL A 271 15.59 17.28 -3.21
C VAL A 271 16.71 16.88 -4.18
N GLU A 272 16.98 17.65 -5.23
CA GLU A 272 18.10 17.38 -6.15
C GLU A 272 19.44 17.26 -5.42
N LYS A 273 19.74 18.19 -4.51
CA LYS A 273 20.98 18.16 -3.71
C LYS A 273 20.98 17.03 -2.69
N LEU A 274 19.81 16.77 -2.10
CA LEU A 274 19.61 15.70 -1.14
C LEU A 274 19.90 14.33 -1.76
N CYS A 275 19.33 14.05 -2.95
CA CYS A 275 19.53 12.81 -3.68
C CYS A 275 21.01 12.50 -3.91
N VAL A 276 21.85 13.50 -4.24
CA VAL A 276 23.29 13.29 -4.43
C VAL A 276 23.93 12.73 -3.16
N VAL A 277 23.63 13.32 -2.00
CA VAL A 277 24.15 12.85 -0.70
C VAL A 277 23.58 11.48 -0.34
N GLU A 278 22.29 11.24 -0.57
CA GLU A 278 21.67 9.94 -0.32
C GLU A 278 22.29 8.82 -1.15
N GLN A 279 22.57 9.07 -2.44
CA GLN A 279 23.24 8.10 -3.30
C GLN A 279 24.66 7.83 -2.82
N ASP A 280 25.46 8.87 -2.55
CA ASP A 280 26.81 8.70 -2.03
C ASP A 280 26.82 7.85 -0.73
N LEU A 281 25.85 8.06 0.16
CA LEU A 281 25.73 7.31 1.42
C LEU A 281 25.26 5.87 1.22
N ALA A 282 24.28 5.65 0.35
CA ALA A 282 23.76 4.31 0.07
C ALA A 282 24.75 3.43 -0.69
N MET A 283 25.59 4.04 -1.53
CA MET A 283 26.61 3.35 -2.33
C MET A 283 27.93 3.21 -1.56
N GLY A 284 28.24 4.16 -0.68
CA GLY A 284 29.50 4.20 0.07
C GLY A 284 30.69 4.76 -0.73
N SER A 285 30.47 5.14 -1.98
CA SER A 285 31.39 5.89 -2.83
C SER A 285 30.63 6.95 -3.65
N ASP A 286 31.32 7.97 -4.14
CA ASP A 286 30.72 9.01 -4.97
C ASP A 286 30.69 8.68 -6.48
N ALA A 287 30.44 9.70 -7.31
CA ALA A 287 30.39 9.55 -8.77
C ALA A 287 31.72 9.12 -9.38
N GLU A 288 32.82 9.43 -8.71
CA GLU A 288 34.18 9.11 -9.10
C GLU A 288 34.70 7.81 -8.46
N ASP A 289 33.83 7.07 -7.75
CA ASP A 289 34.14 5.86 -6.97
C ASP A 289 35.10 6.11 -5.78
N GLU A 290 35.20 7.35 -5.31
CA GLU A 290 35.96 7.68 -4.11
C GLU A 290 35.15 7.34 -2.86
N LYS A 291 35.75 6.58 -1.94
CA LYS A 291 35.06 6.10 -0.73
C LYS A 291 34.65 7.25 0.18
N ILE A 292 33.40 7.22 0.64
CA ILE A 292 32.89 8.17 1.63
C ILE A 292 33.46 7.83 3.01
N LYS A 293 34.41 8.64 3.47
CA LYS A 293 35.09 8.45 4.77
C LYS A 293 34.63 9.39 5.87
N ASP A 294 34.06 10.53 5.51
CA ASP A 294 33.86 11.66 6.43
C ASP A 294 32.41 12.15 6.46
N ALA A 295 31.95 12.53 7.65
CA ALA A 295 30.65 13.15 7.89
C ALA A 295 30.54 14.56 7.30
N MET A 296 31.65 15.14 6.82
CA MET A 296 31.68 16.47 6.19
C MET A 296 30.73 16.59 4.99
N LYS A 297 30.50 15.51 4.23
CA LYS A 297 29.53 15.50 3.11
C LYS A 297 28.07 15.71 3.57
N LEU A 298 27.76 15.43 4.83
CA LEU A 298 26.42 15.63 5.39
C LEU A 298 26.13 17.10 5.71
N ILE A 299 27.17 17.84 6.13
CA ILE A 299 27.03 19.18 6.72
C ILE A 299 26.22 20.15 5.83
N PRO A 300 26.45 20.23 4.51
CA PRO A 300 25.67 21.13 3.65
C PRO A 300 24.16 20.87 3.71
N VAL A 301 23.74 19.60 3.79
CA VAL A 301 22.32 19.21 3.86
C VAL A 301 21.76 19.42 5.27
N LEU A 302 22.52 19.06 6.31
CA LEU A 302 22.03 19.18 7.70
C LEU A 302 21.84 20.64 8.11
N LEU A 303 22.70 21.55 7.66
CA LEU A 303 22.61 22.98 7.96
C LEU A 303 21.62 23.75 7.06
N ASP A 304 21.20 23.18 5.94
CA ASP A 304 20.27 23.86 5.03
C ASP A 304 18.88 23.98 5.67
N ALA A 305 18.38 25.21 5.79
CA ALA A 305 17.06 25.50 6.34
C ALA A 305 15.92 25.14 5.38
N ALA A 306 16.20 24.96 4.09
CA ALA A 306 15.22 24.53 3.09
C ALA A 306 14.90 23.03 3.21
N VAL A 307 15.78 22.24 3.84
CA VAL A 307 15.59 20.79 4.00
C VAL A 307 14.72 20.50 5.24
N PRO A 308 13.60 19.77 5.10
CA PRO A 308 12.75 19.37 6.21
C PRO A 308 13.44 18.49 7.27
N PRO A 309 12.94 18.47 8.52
CA PRO A 309 13.49 17.63 9.58
C PRO A 309 13.54 16.13 9.26
N TYR A 310 12.50 15.58 8.60
CA TYR A 310 12.44 14.16 8.26
C TYR A 310 13.52 13.74 7.26
N ASP A 311 13.75 14.55 6.23
CA ASP A 311 14.78 14.30 5.22
C ASP A 311 16.19 14.34 5.83
N LYS A 312 16.43 15.25 6.79
CA LYS A 312 17.67 15.26 7.58
C LYS A 312 17.83 13.99 8.41
N ILE A 313 16.74 13.47 9.00
CA ILE A 313 16.76 12.21 9.74
C ILE A 313 17.09 11.04 8.80
N TRP A 314 16.52 10.98 7.60
CA TRP A 314 16.82 9.93 6.61
C TRP A 314 18.30 9.91 6.24
N VAL A 315 18.90 11.08 5.98
CA VAL A 315 20.34 11.21 5.73
C VAL A 315 21.18 10.72 6.91
N LEU A 316 20.78 11.04 8.15
CA LEU A 316 21.46 10.55 9.34
C LEU A 316 21.35 9.02 9.48
N LEU A 317 20.20 8.44 9.18
CA LEU A 317 19.99 6.98 9.20
C LEU A 317 20.85 6.30 8.13
N LEU A 318 20.91 6.83 6.91
CA LEU A 318 21.78 6.33 5.84
C LEU A 318 23.26 6.38 6.25
N TYR A 319 23.68 7.46 6.91
CA TYR A 319 25.03 7.56 7.44
C TYR A 319 25.32 6.51 8.53
N ILE A 320 24.38 6.27 9.45
CA ILE A 320 24.51 5.22 10.48
C ILE A 320 24.65 3.84 9.82
N PHE A 321 23.85 3.55 8.78
CA PHE A 321 23.94 2.30 8.04
C PHE A 321 25.26 2.14 7.29
N LEU A 322 25.75 3.19 6.63
CA LEU A 322 27.05 3.19 5.96
C LEU A 322 28.20 2.85 6.93
N ARG A 323 28.12 3.35 8.17
CA ARG A 323 29.15 3.14 9.20
C ARG A 323 28.96 1.86 10.01
N ASN A 324 27.84 1.16 9.83
CA ASN A 324 27.43 0.03 10.67
C ASN A 324 27.43 0.39 12.17
N GLY A 325 26.82 1.53 12.49
CA GLY A 325 26.80 2.13 13.82
C GLY A 325 27.80 3.27 14.00
N VAL A 326 27.40 4.25 14.80
CA VAL A 326 28.16 5.46 15.12
C VAL A 326 28.01 5.71 16.62
N SER A 327 29.11 6.01 17.33
CA SER A 327 29.02 6.35 18.75
C SER A 327 28.20 7.61 18.99
N GLU A 328 27.53 7.71 20.14
CA GLU A 328 26.70 8.86 20.50
C GLU A 328 27.46 10.19 20.40
N GLU A 329 28.73 10.22 20.81
CA GLU A 329 29.58 11.42 20.73
C GLU A 329 29.77 11.90 19.28
N ASN A 330 29.92 10.96 18.34
CA ASN A 330 30.10 11.27 16.92
C ASN A 330 28.78 11.62 16.23
N LEU A 331 27.65 11.17 16.78
CA LEU A 331 26.31 11.46 16.26
C LEU A 331 25.72 12.77 16.86
N ALA A 332 26.17 13.19 18.04
CA ALA A 332 25.69 14.38 18.72
C ALA A 332 25.84 15.66 17.88
N LYS A 333 27.01 15.85 17.22
CA LYS A 333 27.26 17.01 16.36
C LYS A 333 26.36 17.03 15.12
N PRO A 334 26.26 15.95 14.30
CA PRO A 334 25.30 15.87 13.21
C PRO A 334 23.84 16.13 13.63
N ILE A 335 23.37 15.55 14.75
CA ILE A 335 22.01 15.78 15.26
C ILE A 335 21.82 17.26 15.62
N GLN A 336 22.83 17.88 16.24
CA GLN A 336 22.79 19.29 16.59
C GLN A 336 22.73 20.20 15.34
N HIS A 337 23.56 19.92 14.33
CA HIS A 337 23.55 20.67 13.07
C HIS A 337 22.21 20.53 12.33
N ALA A 338 21.61 19.34 12.39
CA ALA A 338 20.31 19.08 11.77
C ALA A 338 19.13 19.73 12.51
N ASN A 339 19.31 20.11 13.79
CA ASN A 339 18.26 20.63 14.67
C ASN A 339 17.08 19.64 14.84
N VAL A 340 17.38 18.35 15.04
CA VAL A 340 16.38 17.25 15.14
C VAL A 340 16.41 16.52 16.48
N GLN A 341 16.86 17.17 17.55
CA GLN A 341 16.99 16.56 18.89
C GLN A 341 15.66 15.99 19.42
N ALA A 342 14.53 16.62 19.06
CA ALA A 342 13.19 16.16 19.42
C ALA A 342 12.82 14.79 18.81
N TYR A 343 13.52 14.37 17.76
CA TYR A 343 13.29 13.12 17.02
C TYR A 343 14.33 12.04 17.35
N SER A 344 15.12 12.21 18.42
CA SER A 344 16.16 11.26 18.82
C SER A 344 15.63 9.83 19.00
N SER A 345 14.39 9.68 19.47
CA SER A 345 13.71 8.40 19.60
C SER A 345 13.52 7.67 18.27
N LEU A 346 13.31 8.38 17.15
CA LEU A 346 13.20 7.77 15.82
C LEU A 346 14.52 7.11 15.41
N ILE A 347 15.64 7.78 15.69
CA ILE A 347 16.98 7.25 15.39
C ILE A 347 17.28 6.04 16.29
N GLN A 348 16.97 6.12 17.58
CA GLN A 348 17.19 5.01 18.53
C GLN A 348 16.32 3.79 18.21
N ASN A 349 15.07 4.00 17.77
CA ASN A 349 14.17 2.91 17.42
C ASN A 349 14.66 2.07 16.23
N LEU A 350 15.65 2.53 15.48
CA LEU A 350 16.33 1.74 14.44
C LEU A 350 16.90 0.43 14.98
N GLU A 351 17.33 0.41 16.25
CA GLU A 351 17.83 -0.81 16.91
C GLU A 351 16.75 -1.91 16.98
N GLN A 352 15.48 -1.52 17.04
CA GLN A 352 14.37 -2.48 17.06
C GLN A 352 14.16 -3.16 15.70
N LEU A 353 14.61 -2.53 14.61
CA LEU A 353 14.65 -3.10 13.26
C LEU A 353 15.93 -3.91 13.01
N GLY A 354 16.73 -4.20 14.03
CA GLY A 354 17.99 -4.94 13.90
C GLY A 354 19.16 -4.12 13.38
N GLY A 355 19.00 -2.79 13.24
CA GLY A 355 20.11 -1.88 12.94
C GLY A 355 21.03 -1.71 14.15
N THR A 356 22.31 -1.43 13.91
CA THR A 356 23.23 -1.02 14.99
C THR A 356 23.32 0.49 14.99
N VAL A 357 22.80 1.17 16.02
CA VAL A 357 22.96 2.62 16.17
C VAL A 357 24.25 2.92 16.90
N ASN A 358 24.43 2.36 18.10
CA ASN A 358 25.65 2.53 18.89
C ASN A 358 26.60 1.33 18.72
N ASN A 359 27.81 1.58 18.20
CA ASN A 359 28.88 0.58 18.19
C ASN A 359 30.11 1.09 18.97
N PRO A 360 30.29 0.71 20.26
CA PRO A 360 31.36 1.23 21.11
C PRO A 360 32.76 0.65 20.79
N GLY A 361 32.88 -0.30 19.85
CA GLY A 361 34.19 -0.82 19.42
C GLY A 361 34.07 -1.52 18.07
N GLY A 362 34.97 -1.20 17.14
CA GLY A 362 35.01 -1.75 15.77
C GLY A 362 35.33 -3.25 15.66
N SER A 363 34.84 -4.10 16.56
CA SER A 363 34.88 -5.55 16.44
C SER A 363 33.58 -6.06 15.83
N GLY A 364 33.62 -6.32 14.53
CA GLY A 364 32.49 -6.79 13.75
C GLY A 364 31.99 -8.18 14.18
N THR A 365 30.68 -8.28 14.35
CA THR A 365 29.86 -9.47 14.07
C THR A 365 28.41 -9.02 13.85
N SER A 366 28.20 -8.10 12.91
CA SER A 366 26.91 -7.86 12.27
C SER A 366 27.14 -8.02 10.78
N SER A 367 26.28 -8.79 10.10
CA SER A 367 26.39 -9.06 8.67
C SER A 367 26.63 -7.76 7.92
N GLN A 368 27.78 -7.63 7.24
CA GLN A 368 27.98 -6.51 6.31
C GLN A 368 26.81 -6.52 5.33
N LEU A 369 25.98 -5.47 5.34
CA LEU A 369 25.02 -5.24 4.28
C LEU A 369 25.81 -5.25 2.97
N GLU A 370 25.46 -6.15 2.05
CA GLU A 370 26.10 -6.21 0.74
C GLU A 370 25.98 -4.84 0.08
N GLN A 371 27.13 -4.20 -0.16
CA GLN A 371 27.18 -2.87 -0.75
C GLN A 371 26.58 -2.91 -2.16
N ARG A 372 25.69 -1.96 -2.44
CA ARG A 372 25.11 -1.81 -3.77
C ARG A 372 26.22 -1.42 -4.75
N LYS A 373 26.33 -2.14 -5.87
CA LYS A 373 27.24 -1.77 -6.96
C LYS A 373 26.55 -0.77 -7.88
N ARG A 374 27.23 0.35 -8.17
CA ARG A 374 26.73 1.36 -9.12
C ARG A 374 26.70 0.72 -10.50
N ARG A 375 25.51 0.53 -11.07
CA ARG A 375 25.37 0.25 -12.50
C ARG A 375 25.38 1.59 -13.23
N GLU A 376 25.96 1.62 -14.43
CA GLU A 376 26.16 2.85 -15.21
C GLU A 376 24.90 3.73 -15.26
N SER A 377 25.15 5.04 -15.38
CA SER A 377 24.15 6.10 -15.53
C SER A 377 23.03 5.68 -16.47
N THR A 378 21.85 5.37 -15.92
CA THR A 378 20.62 5.21 -16.69
C THR A 378 19.93 6.58 -16.83
N TYR A 379 20.69 7.57 -17.26
CA TYR A 379 20.21 8.88 -17.68
C TYR A 379 20.42 9.03 -19.18
#